data_AF-A0A969KL81-F1
#
_entry.id   AF-A0A969KL81-F1
#
_cell.length_a   1.000
_cell.length_b   1.000
_cell.length_c   1.000
_cell.angle_alpha   90.00
_cell.angle_beta   90.00
_cell.angle_gamma   90.00
#
_symmetry.space_group_name_H-M   'P 1'
#
loop_
_entity.id
_entity.type
_entity.pdbx_description
1 polymer ?
#
loop_
_entity_poly.entity_id
_entity_poly.type
_entity_poly.pdbx_seq_one_letter_code
_entity_poly.pdbx_strand_id
1 'polypeptide(L)'
;MKLLKLKPWLSFLRFPNLVIVALTQYLMRYCTLYLFTDSPVFTDFDFFIMVLATVIVAAGGYIINDIYDYPIDKINKPEKTFINKLISERNAYWLYGLTNLLVVLSGVYFYVRTVGKRHICIRLLEFRCYGCILIN
;
A
#
# COMPACT_ATOMS: atom_id res chain seq x y z
N MET A 1 0.29 -23.47 21.28
CA MET A 1 1.45 -22.61 21.66
C MET A 1 2.26 -22.14 20.42
N LYS A 2 1.63 -21.41 19.48
CA LYS A 2 2.30 -20.69 18.36
C LYS A 2 1.86 -19.21 18.27
N LEU A 3 0.72 -18.87 18.87
CA LEU A 3 0.13 -17.53 18.85
C LEU A 3 0.91 -16.48 19.67
N LEU A 4 1.65 -16.91 20.70
CA LEU A 4 2.46 -16.01 21.55
C LEU A 4 3.65 -15.39 20.81
N LYS A 5 4.14 -16.02 19.73
CA LYS A 5 5.23 -15.45 18.92
C LYS A 5 4.75 -14.36 17.95
N LEU A 6 3.46 -14.30 17.60
CA LEU A 6 2.91 -13.32 16.65
C LEU A 6 2.51 -11.99 17.32
N LYS A 7 2.12 -12.03 18.60
CA LYS A 7 1.70 -10.84 19.36
C LYS A 7 2.76 -9.72 19.38
N PRO A 8 4.06 -10.00 19.56
CA PRO A 8 5.11 -8.98 19.48
C PRO A 8 5.25 -8.35 18.09
N TRP A 9 5.12 -9.14 17.02
CA TRP A 9 5.22 -8.66 15.64
C TRP A 9 4.03 -7.77 15.25
N LEU A 10 2.83 -8.14 15.70
CA LEU A 10 1.62 -7.33 15.48
C LEU A 10 1.65 -6.01 16.26
N SER A 11 2.25 -6.01 17.45
CA SER A 11 2.46 -4.78 18.22
C SER A 11 3.55 -3.89 17.59
N PHE A 12 4.60 -4.50 17.03
CA PHE A 12 5.70 -3.80 16.38
C PHE A 12 5.23 -2.98 15.17
N LEU A 13 4.42 -3.57 14.29
CA LEU A 13 3.87 -2.89 13.12
C LEU A 13 2.70 -1.94 13.43
N ARG A 14 2.38 -1.69 14.70
CA ARG A 14 1.20 -0.93 15.13
C ARG A 14 -0.06 -1.41 14.39
N PHE A 15 -0.27 -2.73 14.35
CA PHE A 15 -1.31 -3.39 13.55
C PHE A 15 -2.72 -2.79 13.70
N PRO A 16 -3.19 -2.35 14.90
CA PRO A 16 -4.50 -1.71 15.01
C PRO A 16 -4.65 -0.48 14.10
N ASN A 17 -3.59 0.31 13.94
CA ASN A 17 -3.62 1.50 13.09
C ASN A 17 -3.71 1.12 11.60
N LEU A 18 -3.00 0.08 11.19
CA LEU A 18 -3.06 -0.43 9.81
C LEU A 18 -4.46 -0.93 9.45
N VAL A 19 -5.13 -1.60 10.38
CA VAL A 19 -6.52 -2.04 10.20
C VAL A 19 -7.47 -0.85 10.06
N ILE A 20 -7.28 0.21 10.87
CA ILE A 20 -8.08 1.43 10.75
C ILE A 20 -7.90 2.06 9.36
N VAL A 21 -6.67 2.16 8.85
CA VAL A 21 -6.41 2.69 7.50
C VAL A 21 -7.12 1.87 6.42
N ALA A 22 -7.05 0.53 6.49
CA ALA A 22 -7.75 -0.32 5.54
C ALA A 22 -9.27 -0.14 5.62
N LEU A 23 -9.84 -0.14 6.84
CA LEU A 23 -11.27 0.03 7.07
C LEU A 23 -11.78 1.39 6.57
N THR A 24 -11.05 2.47 6.83
CA THR A 24 -11.46 3.81 6.37
C THR A 24 -11.45 3.90 4.85
N GLN A 25 -10.50 3.27 4.16
CA GLN A 25 -10.50 3.20 2.70
C GLN A 25 -11.69 2.40 2.15
N TYR A 26 -12.02 1.25 2.74
CA TYR A 26 -13.20 0.49 2.34
C TYR A 26 -14.51 1.24 2.63
N LEU A 27 -14.62 1.90 3.77
CA LEU A 27 -15.76 2.76 4.09
C LEU A 27 -15.90 3.89 3.06
N MET A 28 -14.80 4.56 2.71
CA MET A 28 -14.81 5.59 1.66
C MET A 28 -15.27 5.05 0.30
N ARG A 29 -14.90 3.81 -0.06
CA ARG A 29 -15.37 3.20 -1.31
C ARG A 29 -16.88 2.97 -1.32
N TYR A 30 -17.42 2.37 -0.26
CA TYR A 30 -18.84 2.00 -0.24
C TYR A 30 -19.76 3.17 0.11
N CYS A 31 -19.33 4.07 1.01
CA CYS A 31 -20.13 5.21 1.44
C CYS A 31 -20.08 6.38 0.46
N THR A 32 -18.96 6.57 -0.25
CA THR A 32 -18.78 7.71 -1.16
C THR A 32 -18.81 7.28 -2.62
N LEU A 33 -17.88 6.43 -3.06
CA LEU A 33 -17.73 6.15 -4.50
C LEU A 33 -18.95 5.42 -5.07
N TYR A 34 -19.51 4.45 -4.35
CA TYR A 34 -20.70 3.74 -4.83
C TYR A 34 -21.99 4.59 -4.80
N LEU A 35 -22.04 5.60 -3.93
CA LEU A 35 -23.22 6.44 -3.76
C LEU A 35 -23.26 7.62 -4.75
N PHE A 36 -22.09 8.11 -5.18
CA PHE A 36 -21.96 9.34 -5.98
C PHE A 36 -21.42 9.11 -7.40
N THR A 37 -21.08 7.86 -7.79
CA THR A 37 -20.59 7.57 -9.14
C THR A 37 -21.27 6.34 -9.74
N ASP A 38 -21.86 6.51 -10.93
CA ASP A 38 -22.59 5.44 -11.65
C ASP A 38 -21.64 4.38 -12.25
N SER A 39 -20.33 4.63 -12.24
CA SER A 39 -19.33 3.74 -12.81
C SER A 39 -18.15 3.57 -11.85
N PRO A 40 -17.86 2.32 -11.42
CA PRO A 40 -16.74 2.08 -10.52
C PRO A 40 -15.42 2.38 -11.25
N VAL A 41 -14.68 3.38 -10.75
CA VAL A 41 -13.37 3.81 -11.30
C VAL A 41 -12.33 2.68 -11.24
N PHE A 42 -12.41 1.82 -10.21
CA PHE A 42 -11.54 0.68 -10.01
C PHE A 42 -12.35 -0.62 -9.88
N THR A 43 -11.83 -1.70 -10.46
CA THR A 43 -12.37 -3.04 -10.20
C THR A 43 -12.12 -3.43 -8.75
N ASP A 44 -12.86 -4.42 -8.23
CA ASP A 44 -12.66 -4.91 -6.85
C ASP A 44 -11.23 -5.34 -6.57
N PHE A 45 -10.60 -5.98 -7.55
CA PHE A 45 -9.22 -6.43 -7.45
C PHE A 45 -8.22 -5.27 -7.49
N ASP A 46 -8.42 -4.30 -8.40
CA ASP A 46 -7.59 -3.10 -8.47
C ASP A 46 -7.69 -2.31 -7.15
N PHE A 47 -8.89 -2.21 -6.57
CA PHE A 47 -9.07 -1.54 -5.28
C PHE A 47 -8.42 -2.29 -4.12
N PHE A 48 -8.52 -3.63 -4.08
CA PHE A 48 -7.84 -4.44 -3.07
C PHE A 48 -6.33 -4.23 -3.08
N ILE A 49 -5.70 -4.22 -4.28
CA ILE A 49 -4.25 -3.95 -4.41
C ILE A 49 -3.91 -2.54 -3.93
N MET A 50 -4.81 -1.57 -4.15
CA MET A 50 -4.59 -0.19 -3.70
C MET A 50 -4.56 -0.11 -2.16
N VAL A 51 -5.54 -0.73 -1.50
CA VAL A 51 -5.58 -0.81 -0.03
C VAL A 51 -4.39 -1.60 0.52
N LEU A 52 -3.97 -2.66 -0.17
CA LEU A 52 -2.77 -3.40 0.23
C LEU A 52 -1.52 -2.51 0.15
N ALA A 53 -1.38 -1.75 -0.94
CA ALA A 53 -0.24 -0.85 -1.12
C ALA A 53 -0.18 0.24 -0.05
N THR A 54 -1.30 0.88 0.30
CA THR A 54 -1.35 1.89 1.36
C THR A 54 -0.99 1.33 2.74
N VAL A 55 -1.47 0.11 3.05
CA VAL A 55 -1.11 -0.59 4.29
C VAL A 55 0.39 -0.90 4.32
N ILE A 56 0.99 -1.33 3.20
CA ILE A 56 2.44 -1.60 3.12
C ILE A 56 3.25 -0.31 3.31
N VAL A 57 2.82 0.82 2.72
CA VAL A 57 3.46 2.13 2.93
C VAL A 57 3.44 2.50 4.42
N ALA A 58 2.28 2.41 5.07
CA ALA A 58 2.13 2.72 6.48
C ALA A 58 2.98 1.79 7.37
N ALA A 59 3.03 0.50 7.05
CA ALA A 59 3.88 -0.48 7.73
C ALA A 59 5.38 -0.14 7.58
N GLY A 60 5.82 0.23 6.37
CA GLY A 60 7.18 0.69 6.11
C GLY A 60 7.54 1.95 6.91
N GLY A 61 6.60 2.90 7.01
CA GLY A 61 6.72 4.09 7.85
C GLY A 61 6.91 3.76 9.34
N TYR A 62 6.22 2.76 9.85
CA TYR A 62 6.41 2.31 11.24
C TYR A 62 7.76 1.62 11.44
N ILE A 63 8.24 0.83 10.48
CA ILE A 63 9.55 0.16 10.57
C ILE A 63 10.67 1.20 10.64
N ILE A 64 10.65 2.22 9.76
CA ILE A 64 11.70 3.23 9.73
C ILE A 64 11.67 4.13 10.96
N ASN A 65 10.47 4.48 11.47
CA ASN A 65 10.34 5.24 12.71
C ASN A 65 10.96 4.48 13.88
N ASP A 66 10.66 3.19 14.02
CA ASP A 66 11.20 2.37 15.11
C ASP A 66 12.74 2.20 15.01
N ILE A 67 13.32 2.23 13.80
CA ILE A 67 14.78 2.25 13.59
C ILE A 67 15.41 3.56 14.09
N TYR A 68 14.83 4.71 13.72
CA TYR A 68 15.37 6.01 14.13
C TYR A 68 15.14 6.31 15.62
N ASP A 69 14.05 5.80 16.21
CA ASP A 69 13.73 5.98 17.61
C ASP A 69 14.49 5.00 18.53
N TYR A 70 15.15 3.97 17.99
CA TYR A 70 15.91 2.97 18.75
C TYR A 70 16.87 3.54 19.80
N PRO A 71 17.78 4.50 19.51
CA PRO A 71 18.70 5.03 20.51
C PRO A 71 17.96 5.74 21.67
N ILE A 72 16.84 6.38 21.38
CA ILE A 72 16.01 7.10 22.37
C ILE A 72 15.24 6.08 23.22
N ASP A 73 14.62 5.09 22.59
CA ASP A 73 13.85 4.04 23.27
C ASP A 73 14.74 3.11 24.10
N LYS A 74 16.01 2.91 23.71
CA LYS A 74 16.99 2.18 24.52
C LYS A 74 17.21 2.86 25.88
N ILE A 75 17.16 4.18 25.94
CA ILE A 75 17.37 4.96 27.17
C ILE A 75 16.05 5.08 27.95
N ASN A 76 14.96 5.46 27.28
CA ASN A 76 13.70 5.79 27.93
C ASN A 76 12.82 4.58 28.25
N LYS A 77 12.87 3.52 27.43
CA LYS A 77 11.97 2.35 27.51
C LYS A 77 12.68 1.06 27.10
N PRO A 78 13.70 0.61 27.87
CA PRO A 78 14.53 -0.55 27.51
C PRO A 78 13.74 -1.86 27.36
N GLU A 79 12.55 -1.98 27.96
CA GLU A 79 11.69 -3.16 27.82
C GLU A 79 10.85 -3.19 26.53
N LYS A 80 10.64 -2.04 25.88
CA LYS A 80 9.87 -1.93 24.62
C LYS A 80 10.75 -1.94 23.37
N THR A 81 12.07 -2.02 23.50
CA THR A 81 12.96 -2.05 22.34
C THR A 81 12.83 -3.37 21.58
N PHE A 82 12.29 -3.30 20.36
CA PHE A 82 12.19 -4.47 19.47
C PHE A 82 13.47 -4.71 18.68
N ILE A 83 14.22 -3.64 18.40
CA ILE A 83 15.50 -3.68 17.70
C ILE A 83 16.58 -4.19 18.65
N ASN A 84 17.40 -5.14 18.18
CA ASN A 84 18.37 -5.94 18.93
C ASN A 84 17.83 -6.92 19.98
N LYS A 85 16.51 -7.00 20.21
CA LYS A 85 15.88 -8.09 21.00
C LYS A 85 15.10 -9.08 20.13
N LEU A 86 14.26 -8.59 19.23
CA LEU A 86 13.38 -9.42 18.39
C LEU A 86 13.89 -9.51 16.95
N ILE A 87 14.43 -8.41 16.43
CA ILE A 87 14.98 -8.27 15.08
C ILE A 87 16.31 -7.51 15.17
N SER A 88 17.33 -7.96 14.44
CA SER A 88 18.59 -7.20 14.33
C SER A 88 18.39 -5.95 13.47
N GLU A 89 19.13 -4.88 13.76
CA GLU A 89 19.05 -3.62 13.00
C GLU A 89 19.19 -3.85 11.47
N ARG A 90 20.12 -4.72 11.08
CA ARG A 90 20.31 -5.13 9.67
C ARG A 90 19.05 -5.73 9.06
N ASN A 91 18.35 -6.60 9.78
CA ASN A 91 17.12 -7.22 9.30
C ASN A 91 15.96 -6.23 9.24
N ALA A 92 15.92 -5.24 10.13
CA ALA A 92 14.92 -4.16 10.09
C ALA A 92 15.08 -3.30 8.82
N TYR A 93 16.32 -2.93 8.47
CA TYR A 93 16.61 -2.24 7.20
C TYR A 93 16.26 -3.09 5.97
N TRP A 94 16.52 -4.40 6.02
CA TRP A 94 16.09 -5.32 4.95
C TRP A 94 14.56 -5.34 4.79
N LEU A 95 13.82 -5.40 5.90
CA LEU A 95 12.36 -5.38 5.87
C LEU A 95 11.82 -4.05 5.32
N TYR A 96 12.43 -2.93 5.71
CA TYR A 96 12.12 -1.61 5.14
C TYR A 96 12.37 -1.56 3.63
N GLY A 97 13.50 -2.10 3.17
CA GLY A 97 13.81 -2.22 1.75
C GLY A 97 12.77 -3.06 0.99
N LEU A 98 12.35 -4.18 1.58
CA LEU A 98 11.30 -5.04 1.01
C LEU A 98 9.96 -4.30 0.92
N THR A 99 9.56 -3.56 1.96
CA THR A 99 8.32 -2.78 1.92
C THR A 99 8.36 -1.72 0.82
N ASN A 100 9.48 -1.01 0.64
CA ASN A 100 9.62 -0.03 -0.44
C ASN A 100 9.55 -0.68 -1.83
N LEU A 101 10.20 -1.83 -2.01
CA LEU A 101 10.13 -2.56 -3.27
C LEU A 101 8.69 -2.94 -3.63
N LEU A 102 7.93 -3.47 -2.67
CA LEU A 102 6.52 -3.84 -2.90
C LEU A 102 5.65 -2.63 -3.25
N VAL A 103 5.90 -1.48 -2.63
CA VAL A 103 5.21 -0.22 -2.94
C VAL A 103 5.51 0.24 -4.36
N VAL A 104 6.78 0.22 -4.77
CA VAL A 104 7.18 0.57 -6.14
C VAL A 104 6.53 -0.38 -7.15
N LEU A 105 6.55 -1.68 -6.90
CA LEU A 105 5.90 -2.67 -7.77
C LEU A 105 4.38 -2.43 -7.89
N SER A 106 3.73 -2.10 -6.78
CA SER A 106 2.30 -1.75 -6.78
C SER A 106 2.03 -0.47 -7.57
N GLY A 107 2.90 0.55 -7.45
CA GLY A 107 2.82 1.77 -8.24
C GLY A 107 2.99 1.54 -9.75
N VAL A 108 3.97 0.72 -10.14
CA VAL A 108 4.18 0.32 -11.54
C VAL A 108 2.97 -0.44 -12.09
N TYR A 109 2.38 -1.34 -11.31
CA TYR A 109 1.15 -2.05 -11.68
C TYR A 109 0.01 -1.08 -12.01
N PHE A 110 -0.26 -0.11 -11.12
CA PHE A 110 -1.30 0.89 -11.35
C PHE A 110 -1.01 1.81 -12.53
N TYR A 111 0.26 2.20 -12.71
CA TYR A 111 0.68 2.99 -13.86
C TYR A 111 0.35 2.26 -15.16
N VAL A 112 0.79 1.01 -15.33
CA VAL A 112 0.51 0.22 -16.54
C VAL A 112 -1.00 0.01 -16.72
N ARG A 113 -1.73 -0.28 -15.65
CA ARG A 113 -3.17 -0.53 -15.68
C ARG A 113 -3.99 0.69 -16.10
N THR A 114 -3.60 1.88 -15.66
CA THR A 114 -4.34 3.13 -15.88
C THR A 114 -3.88 3.84 -17.15
N VAL A 115 -2.56 4.04 -17.29
CA VAL A 115 -1.95 4.79 -18.38
C VAL A 115 -1.89 3.94 -19.66
N GLY A 116 -1.59 2.64 -19.55
CA GLY A 116 -1.61 1.73 -20.70
C GLY A 116 -2.99 1.64 -21.37
N LYS A 117 -4.07 1.60 -20.57
CA LYS A 117 -5.44 1.65 -21.09
C LYS A 117 -5.79 3.00 -21.73
N ARG A 118 -5.37 4.11 -21.11
CA ARG A 118 -5.70 5.45 -21.60
C ARG A 118 -5.00 5.78 -22.92
N HIS A 119 -3.73 5.42 -23.08
CA HIS A 119 -3.02 5.61 -24.36
C HIS A 119 -3.55 4.72 -25.49
N ILE A 120 -3.89 3.46 -25.19
CA ILE A 120 -4.51 2.56 -26.17
C ILE A 120 -5.90 3.07 -26.59
N CYS A 121 -6.71 3.54 -25.64
CA CYS A 121 -8.06 4.02 -25.93
C CYS A 121 -8.06 5.33 -26.74
N ILE A 122 -7.18 6.29 -26.40
CA ILE A 122 -7.01 7.53 -27.19
C ILE A 122 -6.50 7.21 -28.60
N ARG A 123 -5.52 6.32 -28.73
CA ARG A 123 -4.97 5.92 -30.04
C ARG A 123 -5.98 5.14 -30.89
N LEU A 124 -6.85 4.34 -30.29
CA LEU A 124 -7.95 3.64 -30.99
C LEU A 124 -9.09 4.60 -31.37
N LEU A 125 -9.38 5.62 -30.57
CA LEU A 125 -10.35 6.67 -30.90
C LEU A 125 -9.87 7.53 -32.09
N GLU A 126 -8.57 7.85 -32.16
CA GLU A 126 -7.98 8.51 -33.33
C GLU A 126 -8.15 7.64 -34.59
N PHE A 127 -7.82 6.35 -34.54
CA PHE A 127 -8.02 5.44 -35.69
C PHE A 127 -9.49 5.34 -36.14
N ARG A 128 -10.44 5.43 -35.21
CA ARG A 128 -11.87 5.38 -35.51
C ARG A 128 -12.39 6.70 -36.12
N CYS A 129 -11.85 7.84 -35.70
CA CYS A 129 -12.14 9.15 -36.31
C CYS A 129 -11.52 9.29 -37.71
N TYR A 130 -10.28 8.84 -37.92
CA TYR A 130 -9.66 8.86 -39.26
C TYR A 130 -10.36 7.93 -40.25
N GLY A 131 -10.92 6.80 -39.80
CA GLY A 131 -11.72 5.90 -40.63
C GLY A 131 -13.04 6.51 -41.13
N CYS A 132 -13.66 7.43 -40.37
CA CYS A 132 -14.89 8.11 -40.79
C CYS A 132 -14.66 9.26 -41.80
N ILE A 133 -13.46 9.84 -41.80
CA ILE A 133 -13.10 10.96 -42.71
C ILE A 133 -12.70 10.46 -44.11
N LEU A 134 -12.29 9.20 -44.26
CA LEU A 134 -11.85 8.59 -45.53
C LEU A 134 -12.97 7.88 -46.31
N ILE A 135 -14.22 7.89 -45.84
CA ILE A 135 -15.36 7.17 -46.45
C ILE A 135 -16.49 8.15 -46.89
N ASN A 136 -16.25 9.46 -46.87
CA ASN A 136 -17.14 10.49 -47.43
C ASN A 136 -16.35 11.36 -48.42
#